data_AF-A0A3M2C1C4-F1
#
_entry.id   AF-A0A3M2C1C4-F1
#
_cell.length_a   1.000
_cell.length_b   1.000
_cell.length_c   1.000
_cell.angle_alpha   90.00
_cell.angle_beta   90.00
_cell.angle_gamma   90.00
#
_symmetry.space_group_name_H-M   'P 1'
#
loop_
_entity.id
_entity.type
_entity.pdbx_description
1 polymer ?
#
loop_
_entity_poly.entity_id
_entity_poly.type
_entity_poly.pdbx_seq_one_letter_code
_entity_poly.pdbx_strand_id
1 'polypeptide(L)'
;TEAAPATEPADRAGAAAPWPADAGYVQLPRSLVWVKPGGEGAAAEAVDGLFVTARAGLVHGVVVSGVLEGRAGFSVLPLPAVPDGALRALAREGAPLDAFRATMPGAELDALVALTTAEAAWTLMARFAEAAATGRAVAEEGTPPSDADPAGPRPSVLPFRRWRTAGGRP
;
A
#
# COMPACT_ATOMS: atom_id res chain seq x y z
N THR A 1 -34.97 -14.53 36.95
CA THR A 1 -33.70 -13.78 36.78
C THR A 1 -33.40 -13.77 35.31
N GLU A 2 -33.64 -12.61 34.72
CA GLU A 2 -33.59 -12.30 33.29
C GLU A 2 -32.14 -12.27 32.82
N ALA A 3 -31.82 -13.01 31.75
CA ALA A 3 -30.49 -13.02 31.17
C ALA A 3 -30.24 -11.66 30.52
N ALA A 4 -29.24 -10.93 31.00
CA ALA A 4 -28.82 -9.66 30.43
C ALA A 4 -28.46 -9.87 28.94
N PRO A 5 -28.92 -9.00 28.02
CA PRO A 5 -28.54 -9.08 26.63
C PRO A 5 -27.02 -8.92 26.54
N ALA A 6 -26.36 -9.86 25.85
CA ALA A 6 -24.96 -9.75 25.51
C ALA A 6 -24.76 -8.43 24.79
N THR A 7 -24.00 -7.52 25.41
CA THR A 7 -23.54 -6.29 24.79
C THR A 7 -22.78 -6.69 23.53
N GLU A 8 -23.40 -6.51 22.36
CA GLU A 8 -22.66 -6.52 21.09
C GLU A 8 -21.46 -5.58 21.27
N PRO A 9 -20.24 -6.00 20.88
CA PRO A 9 -19.10 -5.12 21.01
C PRO A 9 -19.42 -3.87 20.21
N ALA A 10 -19.48 -2.75 20.93
CA ALA A 10 -19.69 -1.42 20.41
C ALA A 10 -18.91 -1.29 19.10
N ASP A 11 -19.65 -0.96 18.05
CA ASP A 11 -19.19 -0.18 16.91
C ASP A 11 -17.66 -0.22 16.76
N ARG A 12 -17.13 -1.11 15.91
CA ARG A 12 -15.77 -0.92 15.37
C ARG A 12 -15.80 0.26 14.40
N ALA A 13 -16.20 1.42 14.93
CA ALA A 13 -16.07 2.71 14.33
C ALA A 13 -14.58 2.95 14.10
N GLY A 14 -14.20 3.10 12.84
CA GLY A 14 -13.10 3.97 12.48
C GLY A 14 -11.70 3.43 12.75
N ALA A 15 -11.40 2.19 12.38
CA ALA A 15 -10.05 1.96 11.87
C ALA A 15 -9.94 2.83 10.60
N ALA A 16 -9.40 4.04 10.75
CA ALA A 16 -9.18 4.95 9.63
C ALA A 16 -8.50 4.14 8.54
N ALA A 17 -9.14 4.05 7.37
CA ALA A 17 -8.60 3.27 6.27
C ALA A 17 -7.15 3.72 6.04
N PRO A 18 -6.22 2.79 5.77
CA PRO A 18 -4.80 3.10 5.89
C PRO A 18 -4.26 3.95 4.73
N TRP A 19 -5.13 4.34 3.80
CA TRP A 19 -4.85 5.40 2.85
C TRP A 19 -4.86 6.79 3.52
N PRO A 20 -4.07 7.75 3.01
CA PRO A 20 -4.11 9.14 3.48
C PRO A 20 -5.53 9.72 3.40
N ALA A 21 -5.92 10.60 4.34
CA ALA A 21 -7.29 11.09 4.46
C ALA A 21 -7.80 11.75 3.16
N ASP A 22 -6.98 12.63 2.55
CA ASP A 22 -7.32 13.33 1.30
C ASP A 22 -6.24 13.15 0.22
N ALA A 23 -4.97 13.15 0.61
CA ALA A 23 -3.83 12.91 -0.27
C ALA A 23 -2.61 12.46 0.53
N GLY A 24 -1.75 11.65 -0.08
CA GLY A 24 -0.46 11.31 0.50
C GLY A 24 0.27 10.22 -0.25
N TYR A 25 1.37 9.78 0.35
CA TYR A 25 2.25 8.77 -0.20
C TYR A 25 2.22 7.51 0.67
N VAL A 26 2.02 6.36 0.02
CA VAL A 26 2.15 5.05 0.65
C VAL A 26 3.42 4.41 0.13
N GLN A 27 4.45 4.39 0.98
CA GLN A 27 5.70 3.71 0.69
C GLN A 27 5.55 2.21 0.90
N LEU A 28 5.98 1.41 -0.07
CA LEU A 28 5.97 -0.04 0.01
C LEU A 28 7.35 -0.56 0.45
N PRO A 29 7.43 -1.77 1.04
CA PRO A 29 8.71 -2.42 1.27
C PRO A 29 9.47 -2.56 -0.04
N ARG A 30 10.69 -2.03 -0.06
CA ARG A 30 11.60 -2.22 -1.19
C ARG A 30 11.80 -3.71 -1.43
N SER A 31 12.05 -4.06 -2.70
CA SER A 31 12.26 -5.42 -3.21
C SER A 31 11.11 -6.42 -3.13
N LEU A 32 9.95 -6.11 -2.51
CA LEU A 32 8.81 -7.05 -2.50
C LEU A 32 7.84 -6.85 -3.66
N VAL A 33 7.65 -5.61 -4.09
CA VAL A 33 6.64 -5.25 -5.11
C VAL A 33 7.35 -4.74 -6.36
N TRP A 34 6.95 -5.23 -7.53
CA TRP A 34 7.59 -4.96 -8.81
C TRP A 34 6.57 -4.63 -9.90
N VAL A 35 6.99 -3.85 -10.91
CA VAL A 35 6.20 -3.48 -12.10
C VAL A 35 7.00 -3.72 -13.37
N LYS A 36 6.32 -3.89 -14.51
CA LYS A 36 6.92 -3.83 -15.86
C LYS A 36 6.29 -2.70 -16.65
N PRO A 37 6.75 -1.45 -16.50
CA PRO A 37 6.09 -0.29 -17.10
C PRO A 37 6.07 -0.31 -18.63
N GLY A 38 7.00 -1.04 -19.27
CA GLY A 38 7.06 -1.21 -20.72
C GLY A 38 6.33 -2.46 -21.26
N GLY A 39 5.62 -3.22 -20.41
CA GLY A 39 4.94 -4.45 -20.82
C GLY A 39 5.85 -5.67 -20.98
N GLU A 40 5.42 -6.63 -21.81
CA GLU A 40 6.12 -7.90 -21.99
C GLU A 40 7.49 -7.69 -22.67
N GLY A 41 8.55 -8.22 -22.06
CA GLY A 41 9.94 -8.01 -22.50
C GLY A 41 10.67 -6.83 -21.85
N ALA A 42 9.96 -5.93 -21.17
CA ALA A 42 10.59 -4.86 -20.38
C ALA A 42 11.22 -5.41 -19.08
N ALA A 43 12.28 -4.74 -18.62
CA ALA A 43 12.89 -5.02 -17.33
C ALA A 43 11.89 -4.74 -16.20
N ALA A 44 11.85 -5.62 -15.20
CA ALA A 44 11.07 -5.39 -14.00
C ALA A 44 11.74 -4.32 -13.13
N GLU A 45 10.92 -3.44 -12.56
CA GLU A 45 11.38 -2.35 -11.68
C GLU A 45 10.73 -2.52 -10.30
N ALA A 46 11.51 -2.38 -9.23
CA ALA A 46 10.96 -2.38 -7.88
C ALA A 46 10.05 -1.16 -7.71
N VAL A 47 8.92 -1.33 -7.04
CA VAL A 47 8.01 -0.24 -6.71
C VAL A 47 8.48 0.40 -5.41
N ASP A 48 8.63 1.73 -5.39
CA ASP A 48 8.90 2.47 -4.15
C ASP A 48 7.58 2.72 -3.41
N GLY A 49 6.50 3.05 -4.12
CA GLY A 49 5.20 3.29 -3.51
C GLY A 49 4.14 3.84 -4.46
N LEU A 50 3.05 4.35 -3.87
CA LEU A 50 1.95 5.01 -4.57
C LEU A 50 1.69 6.41 -3.98
N PHE A 51 1.49 7.38 -4.86
CA PHE A 51 0.73 8.57 -4.51
C PHE A 51 -0.76 8.26 -4.62
N VAL A 52 -1.54 8.64 -3.61
CA VAL A 52 -2.98 8.45 -3.56
C VAL A 52 -3.67 9.75 -3.19
N THR A 53 -4.78 10.07 -3.85
CA THR A 53 -5.68 11.15 -3.42
C THR A 53 -7.13 10.71 -3.54
N ALA A 54 -7.96 11.15 -2.59
CA ALA A 54 -9.40 10.94 -2.60
C ALA A 54 -10.10 12.28 -2.83
N ARG A 55 -10.95 12.36 -3.85
CA ARG A 55 -11.75 13.55 -4.14
C ARG A 55 -13.08 13.17 -4.76
N ALA A 56 -14.16 13.81 -4.31
CA ALA A 56 -15.50 13.61 -4.85
C ALA A 56 -15.95 12.13 -4.90
N GLY A 57 -15.57 11.33 -3.89
CA GLY A 57 -15.91 9.90 -3.81
C GLY A 57 -15.07 8.98 -4.72
N LEU A 58 -14.09 9.52 -5.43
CA LEU A 58 -13.12 8.77 -6.24
C LEU A 58 -11.75 8.77 -5.57
N VAL A 59 -11.03 7.66 -5.75
CA VAL A 59 -9.64 7.48 -5.37
C VAL A 59 -8.81 7.47 -6.64
N HIS A 60 -7.81 8.33 -6.70
CA HIS A 60 -6.83 8.45 -7.77
C HIS A 60 -5.47 7.96 -7.28
N GLY A 61 -4.69 7.34 -8.16
CA GLY A 61 -3.41 6.78 -7.79
C GLY A 61 -2.36 6.90 -8.89
N VAL A 62 -1.10 6.99 -8.48
CA VAL A 62 0.07 6.88 -9.37
C VAL A 62 1.09 5.99 -8.68
N VAL A 63 1.44 4.86 -9.31
CA VAL A 63 2.53 4.00 -8.84
C VAL A 63 3.85 4.61 -9.27
N VAL A 64 4.82 4.60 -8.38
CA VAL A 64 6.17 5.11 -8.62
C VAL A 64 7.17 3.96 -8.48
N SER A 65 7.95 3.70 -9.52
CA SER A 65 9.05 2.75 -9.43
C SER A 65 10.28 3.37 -8.76
N GLY A 66 11.20 2.52 -8.34
CA GLY A 66 12.51 2.92 -7.85
C GLY A 66 13.39 3.50 -8.96
N VAL A 67 14.47 4.13 -8.54
CA VAL A 67 15.52 4.61 -9.44
C VAL A 67 16.35 3.41 -9.90
N LEU A 68 16.53 3.28 -11.21
CA LEU A 68 17.37 2.23 -11.81
C LEU A 68 18.75 2.80 -12.17
N GLU A 69 19.77 1.97 -12.03
CA GLU A 69 21.09 2.29 -12.54
C GLU A 69 21.04 2.46 -14.08
N GLY A 70 21.71 3.48 -14.61
CA GLY A 70 21.73 3.76 -16.04
C GLY A 70 20.51 4.50 -16.60
N ARG A 71 19.54 4.88 -15.77
CA ARG A 71 18.43 5.76 -16.17
C ARG A 71 18.25 6.92 -15.19
N ALA A 72 18.15 8.14 -15.71
CA ALA A 72 17.77 9.28 -14.89
C ALA A 72 16.28 9.21 -14.51
N GLY A 73 15.98 9.31 -13.21
CA GLY A 73 14.61 9.40 -12.69
C GLY A 73 13.94 8.05 -12.39
N PHE A 74 12.62 8.10 -12.23
CA PHE A 74 11.75 6.97 -11.92
C PHE A 74 10.63 6.83 -12.96
N SER A 75 10.05 5.64 -13.08
CA SER A 75 8.85 5.42 -13.89
C SER A 75 7.61 5.74 -13.07
N VAL A 76 6.59 6.28 -13.75
CA VAL A 76 5.26 6.47 -13.18
C VAL A 76 4.25 5.64 -13.96
N LEU A 77 3.37 4.95 -13.22
CA LEU A 77 2.23 4.24 -13.80
C LEU A 77 0.94 4.86 -13.24
N PRO A 78 0.23 5.70 -14.02
CA PRO A 78 -1.04 6.25 -13.59
C PRO A 78 -2.08 5.13 -13.46
N LEU A 79 -2.86 5.17 -12.39
CA LEU A 79 -3.95 4.24 -12.17
C LEU A 79 -5.29 4.90 -12.57
N PRO A 80 -6.20 4.16 -13.23
CA PRO A 80 -7.58 4.61 -13.40
C PRO A 80 -8.20 4.91 -12.03
N ALA A 81 -8.97 5.99 -11.96
CA ALA A 81 -9.69 6.34 -10.75
C ALA A 81 -10.75 5.29 -10.43
N VAL A 82 -10.93 4.97 -9.15
CA VAL A 82 -11.92 4.01 -8.67
C VAL A 82 -12.82 4.64 -7.61
N PRO A 83 -14.10 4.25 -7.51
CA PRO A 83 -14.95 4.70 -6.40
C PRO A 83 -14.39 4.25 -5.05
N ASP A 84 -14.34 5.15 -4.05
CA ASP A 84 -13.89 4.82 -2.68
C ASP A 84 -14.73 3.67 -2.08
N GLY A 85 -16.04 3.69 -2.32
CA GLY A 85 -16.94 2.61 -1.89
C GLY A 85 -16.59 1.24 -2.48
N ALA A 86 -16.08 1.19 -3.72
CA ALA A 86 -15.66 -0.06 -4.36
C ALA A 86 -14.37 -0.59 -3.74
N LEU A 87 -13.39 0.29 -3.48
CA LEU A 87 -12.14 -0.09 -2.82
C LEU A 87 -12.38 -0.62 -1.39
N ARG A 88 -13.32 0.01 -0.66
CA ARG A 88 -13.76 -0.46 0.67
C ARG A 88 -14.52 -1.78 0.62
N ALA A 89 -15.32 -2.00 -0.41
CA ALA A 89 -16.00 -3.29 -0.63
C ALA A 89 -14.98 -4.40 -0.87
N LEU A 90 -14.04 -4.17 -1.78
CA LEU A 90 -12.95 -5.11 -2.08
C LEU A 90 -12.10 -5.42 -0.84
N ALA A 91 -11.84 -4.43 0.01
CA ALA A 91 -11.18 -4.66 1.29
C ALA A 91 -12.01 -5.55 2.21
N ARG A 92 -13.32 -5.31 2.37
CA ARG A 92 -14.20 -6.13 3.23
C ARG A 92 -14.36 -7.56 2.73
N GLU A 93 -14.42 -7.75 1.42
CA GLU A 93 -14.64 -9.06 0.79
C GLU A 93 -13.39 -9.95 0.78
N GLY A 94 -12.22 -9.36 1.06
CA GLY A 94 -10.95 -10.07 1.00
C GLY A 94 -10.46 -10.14 -0.44
N ALA A 95 -9.79 -9.06 -0.88
CA ALA A 95 -9.28 -8.94 -2.24
C ALA A 95 -8.48 -10.19 -2.68
N PRO A 96 -8.62 -10.64 -3.92
CA PRO A 96 -8.10 -11.94 -4.32
C PRO A 96 -6.57 -11.92 -4.49
N LEU A 97 -5.91 -13.02 -4.15
CA LEU A 97 -4.43 -13.14 -4.17
C LEU A 97 -3.87 -13.52 -5.54
N ASP A 98 -4.71 -14.05 -6.43
CA ASP A 98 -4.36 -14.42 -7.80
C ASP A 98 -4.01 -13.20 -8.67
N ALA A 99 -4.50 -12.01 -8.32
CA ALA A 99 -4.12 -10.74 -8.92
C ALA A 99 -2.60 -10.44 -8.85
N PHE A 100 -1.86 -11.11 -7.97
CA PHE A 100 -0.43 -10.90 -7.74
C PHE A 100 0.47 -12.00 -8.29
N ARG A 101 -0.09 -13.03 -8.94
CA ARG A 101 0.69 -14.18 -9.41
C ARG A 101 1.70 -13.73 -10.46
N ALA A 102 2.96 -13.63 -10.05
CA ALA A 102 4.07 -13.34 -10.94
C ALA A 102 4.44 -14.61 -11.71
N THR A 103 4.36 -14.57 -13.03
CA THR A 103 4.98 -15.56 -13.95
C THR A 103 6.42 -15.17 -14.30
N MET A 104 7.04 -14.28 -13.51
CA MET A 104 8.39 -13.81 -13.78
C MET A 104 9.42 -14.85 -13.34
N PRO A 105 10.40 -15.20 -14.19
CA PRO A 105 11.52 -16.04 -13.77
C PRO A 105 12.23 -15.44 -12.56
N GLY A 106 12.35 -16.22 -11.47
CA GLY A 106 12.96 -15.80 -10.20
C GLY A 106 11.97 -15.25 -9.16
N ALA A 107 10.70 -15.00 -9.50
CA ALA A 107 9.71 -14.56 -8.51
C ALA A 107 9.33 -15.66 -7.50
N GLU A 108 9.51 -16.92 -7.89
CA GLU A 108 9.36 -18.11 -7.06
C GLU A 108 10.36 -18.18 -5.89
N LEU A 109 11.47 -17.44 -5.94
CA LEU A 109 12.53 -17.51 -4.93
C LEU A 109 12.24 -16.59 -3.72
N ASP A 110 11.58 -15.45 -3.92
CA ASP A 110 11.40 -14.40 -2.90
C ASP A 110 9.94 -14.00 -2.65
N ALA A 111 8.96 -14.80 -3.11
CA ALA A 111 7.52 -14.50 -3.01
C ALA A 111 7.16 -13.09 -3.54
N LEU A 112 7.78 -12.70 -4.66
CA LEU A 112 7.65 -11.36 -5.23
C LEU A 112 6.24 -11.08 -5.76
N VAL A 113 5.72 -9.90 -5.45
CA VAL A 113 4.42 -9.41 -5.91
C VAL A 113 4.60 -8.58 -7.17
N ALA A 114 4.05 -9.03 -8.30
CA ALA A 114 4.06 -8.26 -9.54
C ALA A 114 2.75 -7.47 -9.73
N LEU A 115 2.87 -6.16 -9.90
CA LEU A 115 1.78 -5.29 -10.33
C LEU A 115 1.83 -5.16 -11.86
N THR A 116 1.15 -6.07 -12.54
CA THR A 116 1.08 -6.09 -14.02
C THR A 116 -0.13 -5.33 -14.55
N THR A 117 -1.12 -5.06 -13.70
CA THR A 117 -2.34 -4.32 -14.04
C THR A 117 -2.61 -3.24 -13.00
N ALA A 118 -3.40 -2.23 -13.38
CA ALA A 118 -3.88 -1.23 -12.44
C ALA A 118 -4.79 -1.84 -11.35
N GLU A 119 -5.55 -2.89 -11.71
CA GLU A 119 -6.36 -3.65 -10.77
C GLU A 119 -5.50 -4.29 -9.68
N ALA A 120 -4.35 -4.89 -10.03
CA ALA A 120 -3.44 -5.45 -9.04
C ALA A 120 -2.96 -4.39 -8.04
N ALA A 121 -2.68 -3.15 -8.49
CA ALA A 121 -2.29 -2.07 -7.58
C ALA A 121 -3.43 -1.69 -6.61
N TRP A 122 -4.67 -1.60 -7.09
CA TRP A 122 -5.83 -1.33 -6.23
C TRP A 122 -6.16 -2.49 -5.28
N THR A 123 -6.01 -3.73 -5.74
CA THR A 123 -6.11 -4.93 -4.92
C THR A 123 -5.08 -4.91 -3.80
N LEU A 124 -3.84 -4.49 -4.05
CA LEU A 124 -2.80 -4.40 -3.01
C LEU A 124 -3.22 -3.42 -1.91
N MET A 125 -3.73 -2.25 -2.30
CA MET A 125 -4.25 -1.26 -1.37
C MET A 125 -5.43 -1.82 -0.57
N ALA A 126 -6.38 -2.48 -1.23
CA ALA A 126 -7.54 -3.08 -0.56
C ALA A 126 -7.14 -4.16 0.46
N ARG A 127 -6.16 -5.01 0.13
CA ARG A 127 -5.59 -5.99 1.08
C ARG A 127 -4.98 -5.32 2.29
N PHE A 128 -4.26 -4.23 2.08
CA PHE A 128 -3.65 -3.49 3.18
C PHE A 128 -4.72 -2.86 4.09
N ALA A 129 -5.79 -2.31 3.53
CA ALA A 129 -6.94 -1.83 4.29
C ALA A 129 -7.65 -2.93 5.06
N GLU A 130 -7.81 -4.11 4.46
CA GLU A 130 -8.37 -5.27 5.12
C GLU A 130 -7.47 -5.74 6.27
N ALA A 131 -6.15 -5.79 6.08
CA ALA A 131 -5.20 -6.13 7.13
C ALA A 131 -5.24 -5.12 8.29
N ALA A 132 -5.34 -3.83 8.00
CA ALA A 132 -5.50 -2.80 9.01
C ALA A 132 -6.83 -2.94 9.78
N ALA A 133 -7.94 -3.14 9.07
CA ALA A 133 -9.27 -3.29 9.66
C ALA A 133 -9.41 -4.55 10.52
N THR A 134 -8.68 -5.63 10.18
CA THR A 134 -8.68 -6.89 10.94
C THR A 134 -7.61 -6.94 12.04
N GLY A 135 -6.85 -5.86 12.24
CA GLY A 135 -5.77 -5.80 13.23
C GLY A 135 -4.53 -6.63 12.86
N ARG A 136 -4.47 -7.17 11.64
CA ARG A 136 -3.29 -7.86 11.11
C ARG A 136 -2.20 -6.91 10.67
N ALA A 137 -2.51 -5.63 10.50
CA ALA A 137 -1.54 -4.55 10.37
C ALA A 137 -1.83 -3.48 11.42
N VAL A 138 -0.79 -3.05 12.13
CA VAL A 138 -0.87 -2.04 13.17
C VAL A 138 -0.10 -0.81 12.73
N ALA A 139 -0.71 0.37 12.91
CA ALA A 139 -0.07 1.65 12.67
C ALA A 139 0.62 2.14 13.94
N GLU A 140 1.87 2.56 13.79
CA GLU A 140 2.59 3.36 14.77
C GLU A 140 2.78 4.77 14.19
N GLU A 141 2.44 5.78 14.96
CA GLU A 141 2.69 7.17 14.57
C GLU A 141 4.19 7.43 14.64
N GLY A 142 4.75 7.89 13.52
CA GLY A 142 6.19 8.11 13.38
C GLY A 142 6.55 9.54 13.74
N THR A 143 7.54 9.72 14.61
CA THR A 143 8.22 11.01 14.77
C THR A 143 9.43 11.02 13.82
N PRO A 144 9.64 12.08 13.01
CA PRO A 144 10.83 12.18 12.19
C PRO A 144 12.09 12.11 13.06
N PRO A 145 13.16 11.42 12.62
CA PRO A 145 14.42 11.44 13.36
C PRO A 145 14.94 12.88 13.49
N SER A 146 15.15 13.33 14.72
CA SER A 146 15.64 14.68 15.06
C SER A 146 17.12 14.87 14.71
N ASP A 147 17.89 13.79 14.68
CA ASP A 147 19.34 13.82 14.50
C ASP A 147 19.70 13.67 13.02
N ALA A 148 19.35 14.68 12.22
CA ALA A 148 19.83 14.77 10.85
C ALA A 148 21.27 15.28 10.85
N ASP A 149 22.18 14.56 10.19
CA ASP A 149 23.51 15.04 9.87
C ASP A 149 23.39 16.41 9.14
N PRO A 150 23.98 17.50 9.64
CA PRO A 150 23.89 18.81 9.02
C PRO A 150 24.46 18.85 7.59
N ALA A 151 25.33 17.89 7.22
CA ALA A 151 25.86 17.74 5.87
C ALA A 151 25.01 16.85 4.95
N GLY A 152 24.00 16.16 5.48
CA GLY A 152 23.13 15.25 4.73
C GLY A 152 21.81 15.88 4.25
N PRO A 153 21.08 15.19 3.34
CA PRO A 153 19.72 15.59 3.01
C PRO A 153 18.83 15.51 4.25
N ARG A 154 18.15 16.62 4.57
CA ARG A 154 17.26 16.68 5.73
C ARG A 154 16.06 15.75 5.52
N PRO A 155 15.75 14.86 6.49
CA PRO A 155 14.54 14.04 6.44
C PRO A 155 13.28 14.90 6.33
N SER A 156 12.22 14.32 5.78
CA SER A 156 10.90 14.94 5.80
C SER A 156 10.43 15.15 7.24
N VAL A 157 9.92 16.34 7.53
CA VAL A 157 9.29 16.68 8.82
C VAL A 157 7.79 16.43 8.83
N LEU A 158 7.24 15.89 7.73
CA LEU A 158 5.81 15.63 7.62
C LEU A 158 5.40 14.46 8.54
N PRO A 159 4.19 14.52 9.14
CA PRO A 159 3.65 13.39 9.88
C PRO A 159 3.60 12.14 9.00
N PHE A 160 3.99 10.99 9.57
CA PHE A 160 3.89 9.71 8.89
C PHE A 160 3.41 8.62 9.85
N ARG A 161 2.86 7.56 9.29
CA ARG A 161 2.48 6.35 10.01
C ARG A 161 3.27 5.18 9.46
N ARG A 162 3.96 4.45 10.33
CA ARG A 162 4.62 3.20 9.97
C ARG A 162 3.66 2.05 10.25
N TRP A 163 3.43 1.22 9.25
CA TRP A 163 2.60 0.03 9.40
C TRP A 163 3.46 -1.22 9.50
N ARG A 164 3.07 -2.13 10.40
CA ARG A 164 3.73 -3.42 10.60
C ARG A 164 2.69 -4.52 10.66
N THR A 165 3.02 -5.69 10.12
CA THR A 165 2.18 -6.89 10.25
C THR A 165 2.23 -7.42 11.69
N ALA A 166 1.07 -7.70 12.26
CA ALA A 166 0.94 -8.34 13.55
C ALA A 166 1.39 -9.81 13.41
N GLY A 167 2.63 -10.10 13.78
CA GLY A 167 3.23 -11.44 13.62
C GLY A 167 4.71 -11.45 13.29
N GLY A 168 5.29 -10.29 12.94
CA GLY A 168 6.73 -10.04 12.94
C GLY A 168 7.61 -11.15 12.38
N ARG A 169 7.84 -11.14 11.07
CA ARG A 169 9.21 -11.30 10.56
C ARG A 169 9.44 -10.32 9.41
N PRO A 170 10.66 -9.76 9.32
CA PRO A 170 11.06 -8.89 8.22
C PRO A 170 10.93 -9.59 6.88
#